data_AF-A0A7X7GG00-F1
#
_entry.id   AF-A0A7X7GG00-F1
#
_cell.length_a   1.000
_cell.length_b   1.000
_cell.length_c   1.000
_cell.angle_alpha   90.00
_cell.angle_beta   90.00
_cell.angle_gamma   90.00
#
_symmetry.space_group_name_H-M   'P 1'
#
loop_
_entity.id
_entity.type
_entity.pdbx_description
1 polymer ?
#
loop_
_entity_poly.entity_id
_entity_poly.type
_entity_poly.pdbx_seq_one_letter_code
_entity_poly.pdbx_strand_id
1 'polypeptide(L)'
;MPVWSGFLTPVLEILADGATWRKRELHEAVADHVGLTVEQRAEALASGQRRFDNRIGWTLSGLFRAQLVDKPARATFTITDAGRALLAQHPDGITEKTLKAIPAYQDYVPVVRSTSETEPGQISTAAQDESEADPLEQIESGVTRLHSEVATDLLTRLRGQHPDFLEQSVLDVLVAMGYGGTEGKAARIGGSGDGGVDGVIDQDPLGLERIYVQAKRYAADNTVGRPEIQAFVGALHGVGAARGVFITTSSFTSGAREYAQNIGTRIILI
;
A
#
# COMPACT_ATOMS: atom_id res chain seq x y z
N MET A 1 4.94 -10.02 -11.04
CA MET A 1 5.20 -11.04 -10.00
C MET A 1 3.99 -11.96 -9.92
N PRO A 2 4.15 -13.29 -10.05
CA PRO A 2 3.04 -14.23 -9.90
C PRO A 2 2.42 -14.15 -8.51
N VAL A 3 1.13 -14.45 -8.41
CA VAL A 3 0.45 -14.75 -7.15
C VAL A 3 0.97 -16.07 -6.56
N TRP A 4 0.63 -16.38 -5.31
CA TRP A 4 1.17 -17.57 -4.62
C TRP A 4 0.92 -18.88 -5.38
N SER A 5 -0.24 -19.05 -6.02
CA SER A 5 -0.57 -20.24 -6.80
C SER A 5 0.24 -20.35 -8.09
N GLY A 6 0.69 -19.23 -8.65
CA GLY A 6 1.57 -19.18 -9.82
C GLY A 6 2.97 -19.76 -9.56
N PHE A 7 3.35 -19.95 -8.29
CA PHE A 7 4.60 -20.62 -7.92
C PHE A 7 4.46 -22.13 -7.74
N LEU A 8 3.26 -22.72 -7.84
CA LEU A 8 3.04 -24.16 -7.62
C LEU A 8 3.89 -25.04 -8.55
N THR A 9 3.82 -24.79 -9.86
CA THR A 9 4.63 -25.53 -10.85
C THR A 9 6.12 -25.24 -10.69
N PRO A 10 6.57 -23.96 -10.68
CA PRO A 10 8.00 -23.63 -10.51
C PRO A 10 8.66 -24.27 -9.28
N VAL A 11 7.96 -24.31 -8.14
CA VAL A 11 8.49 -24.94 -6.92
C VAL A 11 8.69 -26.43 -7.10
N LEU A 12 7.72 -27.14 -7.70
CA LEU A 12 7.83 -28.58 -7.93
C LEU A 12 8.89 -28.91 -9.00
N GLU A 13 9.04 -28.07 -10.03
CA GLU A 13 10.08 -28.22 -11.05
C GLU A 13 11.48 -28.14 -10.44
N ILE A 14 11.75 -27.16 -9.57
CA ILE A 14 13.04 -27.04 -8.88
C ILE A 14 13.29 -28.24 -7.96
N LEU A 15 12.27 -28.72 -7.26
CA LEU A 15 12.39 -29.88 -6.37
C LEU A 15 12.40 -31.23 -7.12
N ALA A 16 12.19 -31.26 -8.44
CA ALA A 16 12.06 -32.49 -9.22
C ALA A 16 13.35 -33.34 -9.23
N ASP A 17 14.50 -32.72 -8.92
CA ASP A 17 15.78 -33.40 -8.71
C ASP A 17 15.74 -34.43 -7.56
N GLY A 18 14.75 -34.34 -6.67
CA GLY A 18 14.61 -35.20 -5.50
C GLY A 18 15.57 -34.87 -4.36
N ALA A 19 16.35 -33.80 -4.48
CA ALA A 19 17.26 -33.36 -3.44
C ALA A 19 16.52 -32.66 -2.30
N THR A 20 17.21 -32.49 -1.17
CA THR A 20 16.73 -31.66 -0.07
C THR A 20 17.24 -30.25 -0.21
N TRP A 21 16.33 -29.31 -0.39
CA TRP A 21 16.62 -27.90 -0.56
C TRP A 21 16.40 -27.12 0.73
N ARG A 22 17.30 -26.22 1.09
CA ARG A 22 17.04 -25.24 2.16
C ARG A 22 16.06 -24.19 1.67
N LYS A 23 15.15 -23.74 2.53
CA LYS A 23 14.10 -22.76 2.22
C LYS A 23 14.64 -21.54 1.47
N ARG A 24 15.72 -20.93 1.97
CA ARG A 24 16.30 -19.73 1.37
C ARG A 24 16.85 -20.00 -0.04
N GLU A 25 17.55 -21.11 -0.23
CA GLU A 25 18.12 -21.50 -1.52
C GLU A 25 17.01 -21.82 -2.52
N LEU A 26 15.96 -22.52 -2.08
CA LEU A 26 14.77 -22.83 -2.89
C LEU A 26 14.03 -21.56 -3.32
N HIS A 27 13.83 -20.61 -2.42
CA HIS A 27 13.14 -19.36 -2.74
C HIS A 27 13.87 -18.55 -3.82
N GLU A 28 15.20 -18.42 -3.71
CA GLU A 28 16.00 -17.71 -4.71
C GLU A 28 16.04 -18.48 -6.04
N ALA A 29 16.19 -19.82 -6.01
CA ALA A 29 16.16 -20.64 -7.23
C ALA A 29 14.81 -20.56 -7.96
N VAL A 30 13.69 -20.54 -7.23
CA VAL A 30 12.35 -20.36 -7.81
C VAL A 30 12.19 -18.95 -8.36
N ALA A 31 12.71 -17.92 -7.68
CA ALA A 31 12.71 -16.55 -8.19
C ALA A 31 13.53 -16.40 -9.47
N ASP A 32 14.67 -17.09 -9.57
CA ASP A 32 15.52 -17.16 -10.76
C ASP A 32 14.79 -17.86 -11.90
N HIS A 33 14.18 -19.03 -11.62
CA HIS A 33 13.47 -19.85 -12.61
C HIS A 33 12.27 -19.15 -13.23
N VAL A 34 11.51 -18.40 -12.43
CA VAL A 34 10.38 -17.59 -12.90
C VAL A 34 10.84 -16.30 -13.60
N GLY A 35 12.10 -15.90 -13.45
CA GLY A 35 12.65 -14.69 -14.03
C GLY A 35 12.18 -13.41 -13.35
N LEU A 36 12.04 -13.41 -12.01
CA LEU A 36 11.63 -12.21 -11.27
C LEU A 36 12.65 -11.08 -11.42
N THR A 37 12.18 -9.89 -11.80
CA THR A 37 13.03 -8.69 -11.97
C THR A 37 13.57 -8.18 -10.63
N VAL A 38 14.57 -7.29 -10.68
CA VAL A 38 15.16 -6.68 -9.48
C VAL A 38 14.11 -5.93 -8.67
N GLU A 39 13.20 -5.21 -9.34
CA GLU A 39 12.10 -4.46 -8.72
C GLU A 39 11.12 -5.42 -8.03
N GLN A 40 10.78 -6.53 -8.69
CA GLN A 40 9.91 -7.55 -8.10
C GLN A 40 10.57 -8.23 -6.89
N ARG A 41 11.87 -8.48 -6.91
CA ARG A 41 12.59 -9.04 -5.75
C ARG A 41 12.70 -8.06 -4.58
N ALA A 42 12.75 -6.77 -4.88
CA ALA A 42 12.80 -5.69 -3.89
C ALA A 42 11.41 -5.34 -3.30
N GLU A 43 10.33 -5.81 -3.92
CA GLU A 43 8.97 -5.53 -3.46
C GLU A 43 8.74 -6.14 -2.05
N ALA A 44 8.37 -5.28 -1.10
CA ALA A 44 8.11 -5.65 0.29
C ALA A 44 6.63 -5.44 0.65
N LEU A 45 6.13 -6.32 1.51
CA LEU A 45 4.85 -6.17 2.20
C LEU A 45 4.96 -5.11 3.31
N ALA A 46 3.84 -4.65 3.86
CA ALA A 46 3.85 -3.67 4.96
C ALA A 46 4.57 -4.19 6.22
N SER A 47 4.67 -5.51 6.36
CA SER A 47 5.45 -6.20 7.40
C SER A 47 6.98 -6.10 7.22
N GLY A 48 7.46 -5.57 6.09
CA GLY A 48 8.88 -5.56 5.70
C GLY A 48 9.36 -6.89 5.10
N GLN A 49 8.52 -7.92 5.01
CA GLN A 49 8.86 -9.16 4.34
C GLN A 49 8.84 -8.98 2.81
N ARG A 50 9.81 -9.55 2.09
CA ARG A 50 9.80 -9.58 0.61
C ARG A 50 8.55 -10.34 0.12
N ARG A 51 7.80 -9.75 -0.82
CA ARG A 51 6.51 -10.29 -1.29
C ARG A 51 6.66 -11.68 -1.92
N PHE A 52 7.70 -11.90 -2.74
CA PHE A 52 7.93 -13.21 -3.34
C PHE A 52 8.28 -14.29 -2.30
N ASP A 53 9.03 -13.95 -1.24
CA ASP A 53 9.33 -14.87 -0.14
C ASP A 53 8.05 -15.29 0.60
N ASN A 54 7.13 -14.35 0.78
CA ASN A 54 5.84 -14.64 1.38
C ASN A 54 5.01 -15.58 0.49
N ARG A 55 4.88 -15.25 -0.81
CA ARG A 55 4.13 -16.03 -1.79
C ARG A 55 4.66 -17.46 -1.97
N ILE A 56 5.97 -17.65 -2.14
CA ILE A 56 6.59 -18.99 -2.21
C ILE A 56 6.38 -19.75 -0.88
N GLY A 57 6.41 -19.06 0.26
CA GLY A 57 6.10 -19.65 1.56
C GLY A 57 4.68 -20.21 1.65
N TRP A 58 3.70 -19.51 1.09
CA TRP A 58 2.32 -20.00 0.98
C TRP A 58 2.20 -21.17 0.02
N THR A 59 2.89 -21.13 -1.12
CA THR A 59 2.99 -22.26 -2.07
C THR A 59 3.50 -23.52 -1.38
N LEU A 60 4.62 -23.43 -0.67
CA LEU A 60 5.21 -24.55 0.07
C LEU A 60 4.28 -25.06 1.18
N SER A 61 3.50 -24.17 1.79
CA SER A 61 2.49 -24.57 2.77
C SER A 61 1.35 -25.33 2.11
N GLY A 62 0.86 -24.86 0.96
CA GLY A 62 -0.18 -25.55 0.19
C GLY A 62 0.26 -26.92 -0.34
N LEU A 63 1.46 -27.00 -0.92
CA LEU A 63 2.05 -28.25 -1.41
C LEU A 63 2.27 -29.25 -0.27
N PHE A 64 2.71 -28.78 0.91
CA PHE A 64 2.89 -29.63 2.08
C PHE A 64 1.55 -30.18 2.60
N ARG A 65 0.50 -29.35 2.64
CA ARG A 65 -0.87 -29.80 2.99
C ARG A 65 -1.37 -30.88 2.04
N ALA A 66 -1.09 -30.73 0.74
CA ALA A 66 -1.42 -31.73 -0.27
C ALA A 66 -0.48 -32.96 -0.27
N GLN A 67 0.48 -33.06 0.64
CA GLN A 67 1.50 -34.13 0.71
C GLN A 67 2.36 -34.26 -0.57
N LEU A 68 2.49 -33.18 -1.34
CA LEU A 68 3.30 -33.14 -2.57
C LEU A 68 4.77 -32.80 -2.30
N VAL A 69 5.04 -32.19 -1.15
CA VAL A 69 6.39 -31.93 -0.63
C VAL A 69 6.45 -32.34 0.83
N ASP A 70 7.62 -32.78 1.27
CA ASP A 70 7.90 -33.12 2.66
C ASP A 70 8.96 -32.18 3.27
N LYS A 71 9.07 -32.19 4.60
CA LYS A 71 9.99 -31.37 5.40
C LYS A 71 10.88 -32.27 6.26
N PRO A 72 11.94 -32.86 5.69
CA PRO A 72 12.80 -33.81 6.42
C PRO A 72 13.52 -33.17 7.62
N ALA A 73 13.80 -31.86 7.55
CA ALA A 73 14.34 -31.07 8.64
C ALA A 73 13.74 -29.66 8.67
N ARG A 74 14.08 -28.89 9.71
CA ARG A 74 13.62 -27.50 9.85
C ARG A 74 14.06 -26.67 8.64
N ALA A 75 13.09 -26.00 8.01
CA ALA A 75 13.31 -25.11 6.86
C ALA A 75 13.99 -25.79 5.66
N THR A 76 13.75 -27.09 5.47
CA THR A 76 14.18 -27.82 4.27
C THR A 76 12.98 -28.50 3.62
N PHE A 77 13.04 -28.69 2.31
CA PHE A 77 11.96 -29.25 1.51
C PHE A 77 12.48 -30.27 0.50
N THR A 78 11.71 -31.32 0.26
CA THR A 78 11.96 -32.33 -0.78
C THR A 78 10.64 -32.73 -1.43
N ILE A 79 10.63 -33.00 -2.73
CA ILE A 79 9.42 -33.49 -3.43
C ILE A 79 9.08 -34.92 -3.01
N THR A 80 7.79 -35.23 -2.88
CA THR A 80 7.31 -36.61 -2.68
C THR A 80 7.03 -37.28 -4.02
N ASP A 81 6.84 -38.61 -4.02
CA ASP A 81 6.42 -39.32 -5.24
C ASP A 81 5.07 -38.82 -5.77
N ALA A 82 4.15 -38.44 -4.87
CA ALA A 82 2.89 -37.79 -5.24
C ALA A 82 3.13 -36.44 -5.92
N GLY A 83 4.08 -35.64 -5.42
CA GLY A 83 4.49 -34.38 -6.03
C GLY A 83 5.03 -34.57 -7.45
N ARG A 84 5.91 -35.56 -7.65
CA ARG A 84 6.46 -35.90 -8.98
C ARG A 84 5.37 -36.38 -9.94
N ALA A 85 4.47 -37.25 -9.46
CA ALA A 85 3.37 -37.76 -10.25
C ALA A 85 2.41 -36.65 -10.68
N LEU A 86 2.09 -35.71 -9.78
CA LEU A 86 1.24 -34.57 -10.11
C LEU A 86 1.90 -33.66 -11.14
N LEU A 87 3.19 -33.35 -10.98
CA LEU A 87 3.93 -32.54 -11.96
C LEU A 87 3.92 -33.18 -13.35
N ALA A 88 4.11 -34.50 -13.44
CA ALA A 88 4.06 -35.23 -14.70
C ALA A 88 2.66 -35.27 -15.34
N GLN A 89 1.60 -35.26 -14.53
CA GLN A 89 0.20 -35.24 -15.00
C GLN A 89 -0.28 -33.85 -15.46
N HIS A 90 0.43 -32.79 -15.07
CA HIS A 90 0.05 -31.41 -15.34
C HIS A 90 1.18 -30.64 -16.06
N PRO A 91 1.53 -31.01 -17.31
CA PRO A 91 2.58 -30.33 -18.08
C PRO A 91 2.26 -28.87 -18.39
N ASP A 92 0.96 -28.52 -18.46
CA ASP A 92 0.49 -27.14 -18.68
C ASP A 92 0.44 -26.29 -17.39
N GLY A 93 0.86 -26.87 -16.26
CA GLY A 93 0.95 -26.21 -14.97
C GLY A 93 -0.14 -26.61 -13.98
N ILE A 94 0.18 -26.39 -12.70
CA ILE A 94 -0.67 -26.75 -11.56
C ILE A 94 -1.36 -25.49 -11.06
N THR A 95 -2.69 -25.53 -11.05
CA THR A 95 -3.52 -24.42 -10.55
C THR A 95 -3.89 -24.63 -9.09
N GLU A 96 -4.32 -23.57 -8.42
CA GLU A 96 -4.89 -23.66 -7.07
C GLU A 96 -6.10 -24.60 -7.01
N LYS A 97 -6.92 -24.64 -8.07
CA LYS A 97 -8.05 -25.56 -8.19
C LYS A 97 -7.58 -27.02 -8.19
N THR A 98 -6.51 -27.32 -8.93
CA THR A 98 -5.88 -28.64 -8.94
C THR A 98 -5.40 -29.02 -7.55
N LEU A 99 -4.69 -28.12 -6.86
CA LEU A 99 -4.15 -28.35 -5.52
C LEU A 99 -5.27 -28.63 -4.50
N LYS A 100 -6.33 -27.81 -4.50
CA LYS A 100 -7.47 -27.91 -3.57
C LYS A 100 -8.36 -29.14 -3.83
N ALA A 101 -8.28 -29.75 -5.02
CA ALA A 101 -9.00 -30.98 -5.34
C ALA A 101 -8.35 -32.24 -4.76
N ILE A 102 -7.11 -32.16 -4.27
CA ILE A 102 -6.39 -33.30 -3.70
C ILE A 102 -7.00 -33.67 -2.34
N PRO A 103 -7.40 -34.94 -2.11
CA PRO A 103 -8.01 -35.36 -0.84
C PRO A 103 -7.15 -35.00 0.38
N ALA A 104 -5.83 -35.25 0.31
CA ALA A 104 -4.89 -34.89 1.38
C ALA A 104 -4.90 -33.40 1.74
N TYR A 105 -5.16 -32.51 0.77
CA TYR A 105 -5.28 -31.07 1.02
C TYR A 105 -6.55 -30.73 1.82
N GLN A 106 -7.65 -31.41 1.51
CA GLN A 106 -8.96 -31.21 2.16
C GLN A 106 -9.00 -31.82 3.57
N ASP A 107 -8.36 -32.97 3.75
CA ASP A 107 -8.28 -33.70 5.02
C ASP A 107 -7.21 -33.12 5.97
N TYR A 108 -6.48 -32.09 5.54
CA TYR A 108 -5.42 -31.48 6.35
C TYR A 108 -6.00 -30.78 7.58
N VAL A 109 -5.68 -31.31 8.76
CA VAL A 109 -5.95 -30.65 10.03
C VAL A 109 -4.65 -30.00 10.53
N PRO A 110 -4.61 -28.67 10.72
CA PRO A 110 -3.42 -28.01 11.24
C PRO A 110 -3.12 -28.51 12.67
N VAL A 111 -1.93 -29.07 12.85
CA VAL A 111 -1.43 -29.41 14.19
C VAL A 111 -1.03 -28.09 14.87
N VAL A 112 -1.94 -27.52 15.65
CA VAL A 112 -1.63 -26.39 16.53
C VAL A 112 -0.70 -26.92 17.62
N ARG A 113 0.61 -26.70 17.48
CA ARG A 113 1.52 -26.82 18.62
C ARG A 113 1.20 -25.66 19.55
N SER A 114 0.41 -25.97 20.57
CA SER A 114 0.21 -25.14 21.75
C SER A 114 1.59 -24.76 22.32
N THR A 115 1.97 -23.51 22.09
CA THR A 115 2.77 -22.76 23.06
C THR A 115 1.91 -21.58 23.48
N SER A 116 1.34 -21.70 24.68
CA SER A 116 0.63 -20.68 25.48
C SER A 116 -0.88 -20.57 25.24
N GLU A 117 -1.62 -20.81 26.33
CA GLU A 117 -3.07 -20.66 26.51
C GLU A 117 -3.53 -19.24 26.20
N THR A 118 -4.53 -19.07 25.31
CA THR A 118 -5.77 -18.28 25.53
C THR A 118 -6.77 -18.67 24.42
N GLU A 119 -8.03 -18.77 24.83
CA GLU A 119 -9.18 -19.42 24.20
C GLU A 119 -9.72 -18.82 22.86
N PRO A 120 -10.66 -19.54 22.19
CA PRO A 120 -10.83 -19.55 20.74
C PRO A 120 -11.91 -18.59 20.21
N GLY A 121 -11.61 -17.95 19.08
CA GLY A 121 -12.57 -17.20 18.26
C GLY A 121 -12.67 -17.80 16.87
N GLN A 122 -13.83 -18.36 16.57
CA GLN A 122 -14.24 -18.96 15.29
C GLN A 122 -13.92 -18.07 14.09
N ILE A 123 -13.39 -18.66 13.01
CA ILE A 123 -13.50 -18.07 11.68
C ILE A 123 -14.34 -19.01 10.84
N SER A 124 -15.57 -18.55 10.62
CA SER A 124 -16.60 -19.17 9.81
C SER A 124 -16.17 -19.24 8.35
N THR A 125 -16.38 -20.42 7.78
CA THR A 125 -16.47 -20.68 6.35
C THR A 125 -17.60 -19.84 5.75
N ALA A 126 -17.28 -18.98 4.79
CA ALA A 126 -18.21 -18.50 3.78
C ALA A 126 -17.42 -18.32 2.48
N ALA A 127 -17.71 -19.21 1.53
CA ALA A 127 -17.14 -19.19 0.20
C ALA A 127 -17.91 -18.21 -0.69
N GLN A 128 -17.21 -17.48 -1.55
CA GLN A 128 -17.28 -17.58 -3.02
C GLN A 128 -16.86 -16.25 -3.67
N ASP A 129 -15.90 -16.40 -4.58
CA ASP A 129 -15.35 -15.45 -5.54
C ASP A 129 -14.50 -14.26 -5.02
N GLU A 130 -13.37 -14.07 -5.72
CA GLU A 130 -12.29 -13.08 -5.53
C GLU A 130 -11.31 -13.30 -4.35
N SER A 131 -10.23 -14.03 -4.62
CA SER A 131 -8.94 -13.35 -4.88
C SER A 131 -7.81 -14.38 -5.03
N GLU A 132 -7.02 -14.18 -6.08
CA GLU A 132 -5.75 -14.85 -6.30
C GLU A 132 -4.68 -14.48 -5.24
N ALA A 133 -5.00 -13.60 -4.28
CA ALA A 133 -4.13 -13.05 -3.27
C ALA A 133 -4.17 -13.86 -1.96
N ASP A 134 -3.04 -13.92 -1.24
CA ASP A 134 -2.96 -14.61 0.05
C ASP A 134 -3.63 -13.82 1.20
N PRO A 135 -3.91 -14.44 2.37
CA PRO A 135 -4.67 -13.80 3.44
C PRO A 135 -4.12 -12.46 3.93
N LEU A 136 -2.79 -12.26 3.93
CA LEU A 136 -2.21 -10.99 4.37
C LEU A 136 -2.44 -9.90 3.32
N GLU A 137 -2.28 -10.23 2.05
CA GLU A 137 -2.60 -9.34 0.93
C GLU A 137 -4.11 -9.00 0.86
N GLN A 138 -4.98 -9.93 1.22
CA GLN A 138 -6.43 -9.69 1.33
C GLN A 138 -6.74 -8.65 2.43
N ILE A 139 -6.08 -8.76 3.60
CA ILE A 139 -6.25 -7.78 4.68
C ILE A 139 -5.72 -6.41 4.24
N GLU A 140 -4.52 -6.33 3.66
CA GLU A 140 -3.92 -5.07 3.21
C GLU A 140 -4.77 -4.38 2.12
N SER A 141 -5.23 -5.14 1.13
CA SER A 141 -6.12 -4.62 0.08
C SER A 141 -7.48 -4.19 0.65
N GLY A 142 -8.01 -4.92 1.64
CA GLY A 142 -9.20 -4.53 2.38
C GLY A 142 -9.03 -3.20 3.13
N VAL A 143 -7.93 -3.03 3.86
CA VAL A 143 -7.62 -1.78 4.58
C VAL A 143 -7.48 -0.60 3.59
N THR A 144 -6.78 -0.81 2.48
CA THR A 144 -6.60 0.22 1.44
C THR A 144 -7.93 0.65 0.82
N ARG A 145 -8.82 -0.32 0.57
CA ARG A 145 -10.17 -0.08 0.05
C ARG A 145 -11.01 0.73 1.05
N LEU A 146 -11.03 0.33 2.32
CA LEU A 146 -11.73 1.05 3.38
C LEU A 146 -11.23 2.50 3.51
N HIS A 147 -9.91 2.71 3.49
CA HIS A 147 -9.35 4.07 3.51
C HIS A 147 -9.80 4.90 2.29
N SER A 148 -9.85 4.30 1.11
CA SER A 148 -10.27 4.98 -0.12
C SER A 148 -11.76 5.33 -0.10
N GLU A 149 -12.61 4.44 0.43
CA GLU A 149 -14.04 4.70 0.63
C GLU A 149 -14.27 5.85 1.63
N VAL A 150 -13.60 5.81 2.78
CA VAL A 150 -13.66 6.87 3.79
C VAL A 150 -13.16 8.20 3.23
N ALA A 151 -12.04 8.22 2.51
CA ALA A 151 -11.51 9.43 1.88
C ALA A 151 -12.51 10.02 0.87
N THR A 152 -13.18 9.18 0.08
CA THR A 152 -14.19 9.60 -0.89
C THR A 152 -15.42 10.20 -0.22
N ASP A 153 -15.91 9.60 0.87
CA ASP A 153 -17.02 10.14 1.65
C ASP A 153 -16.65 11.50 2.28
N LEU A 154 -15.48 11.59 2.93
CA LEU A 154 -14.99 12.84 3.52
C LEU A 154 -14.85 13.97 2.48
N LEU A 155 -14.27 13.68 1.30
CA LEU A 155 -14.18 14.66 0.22
C LEU A 155 -15.55 15.12 -0.29
N THR A 156 -16.52 14.20 -0.37
CA THR A 156 -17.89 14.53 -0.77
C THR A 156 -18.53 15.48 0.23
N ARG A 157 -18.40 15.20 1.52
CA ARG A 157 -18.90 16.08 2.60
C ARG A 157 -18.21 17.44 2.59
N LEU A 158 -16.88 17.49 2.46
CA LEU A 158 -16.11 18.75 2.38
C LEU A 158 -16.55 19.61 1.19
N ARG A 159 -16.75 19.00 0.02
CA ARG A 159 -17.23 19.71 -1.18
C ARG A 159 -18.64 20.27 -1.00
N GLY A 160 -19.49 19.62 -0.20
CA GLY A 160 -20.85 20.06 0.10
C GLY A 160 -20.97 21.23 1.07
N GLN A 161 -19.91 21.57 1.83
CA GLN A 161 -19.92 22.65 2.82
C GLN A 161 -19.54 24.02 2.23
N HIS A 162 -19.63 25.10 3.02
CA HIS A 162 -19.16 26.42 2.61
C HIS A 162 -17.62 26.44 2.38
N PRO A 163 -17.05 27.23 1.44
CA PRO A 163 -15.60 27.31 1.22
C PRO A 163 -14.77 27.51 2.48
N ASP A 164 -15.18 28.42 3.36
CA ASP A 164 -14.58 28.69 4.67
C ASP A 164 -14.40 27.44 5.54
N PHE A 165 -15.29 26.45 5.41
CA PHE A 165 -15.19 25.20 6.17
C PHE A 165 -13.98 24.38 5.73
N LEU A 166 -13.68 24.35 4.42
CA LEU A 166 -12.48 23.68 3.91
C LEU A 166 -11.22 24.39 4.41
N GLU A 167 -11.19 25.72 4.34
CA GLU A 167 -10.07 26.54 4.83
C GLU A 167 -9.78 26.23 6.30
N GLN A 168 -10.81 26.24 7.15
CA GLN A 168 -10.66 25.92 8.57
C GLN A 168 -10.23 24.46 8.79
N SER A 169 -10.87 23.51 8.11
CA SER A 169 -10.53 22.08 8.24
C SER A 169 -9.07 21.81 7.86
N VAL A 170 -8.57 22.48 6.83
CA VAL A 170 -7.18 22.39 6.40
C VAL A 170 -6.23 22.90 7.48
N LEU A 171 -6.53 24.06 8.07
CA LEU A 171 -5.73 24.62 9.15
C LEU A 171 -5.74 23.70 10.38
N ASP A 172 -6.91 23.19 10.77
CA ASP A 172 -7.08 22.28 11.91
C ASP A 172 -6.26 20.99 11.72
N VAL A 173 -6.26 20.42 10.51
CA VAL A 173 -5.45 19.23 10.18
C VAL A 173 -3.96 19.54 10.28
N LEU A 174 -3.50 20.68 9.73
CA LEU A 174 -2.09 21.06 9.79
C LEU A 174 -1.63 21.27 11.24
N VAL A 175 -2.45 21.91 12.08
CA VAL A 175 -2.17 22.06 13.52
C VAL A 175 -2.14 20.70 14.22
N ALA A 176 -3.10 19.82 13.95
CA ALA A 176 -3.13 18.48 14.52
C ALA A 176 -1.93 17.62 14.09
N MET A 177 -1.37 17.87 12.91
CA MET A 177 -0.12 17.27 12.42
C MET A 177 1.15 17.88 13.06
N GLY A 178 1.01 18.91 13.89
CA GLY A 178 2.10 19.58 14.59
C GLY A 178 2.67 20.81 13.88
N TYR A 179 2.09 21.26 12.77
CA TYR A 179 2.47 22.52 12.14
C TYR A 179 1.82 23.69 12.93
N GLY A 180 2.63 24.55 13.56
CA GLY A 180 2.11 25.63 14.44
C GLY A 180 2.91 25.88 15.72
N GLY A 181 4.02 25.15 15.91
CA GLY A 181 4.88 25.26 17.09
C GLY A 181 4.21 24.77 18.38
N THR A 182 4.86 25.02 19.52
CA THR A 182 4.40 24.57 20.85
C THR A 182 3.10 25.23 21.32
N GLU A 183 2.69 26.34 20.71
CA GLU A 183 1.48 27.10 21.06
C GLU A 183 0.32 26.88 20.08
N GLY A 184 0.51 26.10 19.00
CA GLY A 184 -0.54 25.82 18.02
C GLY A 184 -1.06 27.06 17.29
N LYS A 185 -0.20 28.05 17.04
CA LYS A 185 -0.59 29.32 16.41
C LYS A 185 -0.78 29.14 14.91
N ALA A 186 -1.94 28.63 14.51
CA ALA A 186 -2.49 28.85 13.18
C ALA A 186 -3.43 30.06 13.24
N ALA A 187 -3.08 31.11 12.51
CA ALA A 187 -3.94 32.28 12.36
C ALA A 187 -4.60 32.21 10.99
N ARG A 188 -5.93 32.21 10.97
CA ARG A 188 -6.69 32.46 9.74
C ARG A 188 -6.46 33.92 9.36
N ILE A 189 -5.89 34.17 8.20
CA ILE A 189 -5.84 35.50 7.60
C ILE A 189 -7.13 35.63 6.79
N GLY A 190 -8.25 35.81 7.49
CA GLY A 190 -9.58 35.80 6.90
C GLY A 190 -10.04 37.20 6.54
N GLY A 191 -9.89 37.59 5.29
CA GLY A 191 -10.50 38.80 4.72
C GLY A 191 -10.55 38.72 3.20
N SER A 192 -11.73 39.00 2.61
CA SER A 192 -11.87 39.17 1.16
C SER A 192 -11.07 40.41 0.72
N GLY A 193 -9.80 40.21 0.38
CA GLY A 193 -8.88 41.30 0.02
C GLY A 193 -7.40 40.93 -0.10
N ASP A 194 -6.96 39.81 0.47
CA ASP A 194 -5.52 39.60 0.76
C ASP A 194 -4.74 38.82 -0.32
N GLY A 195 -5.16 38.92 -1.59
CA GLY A 195 -4.28 38.57 -2.71
C GLY A 195 -3.99 37.08 -2.94
N GLY A 196 -4.69 36.15 -2.27
CA GLY A 196 -4.60 34.71 -2.55
C GLY A 196 -3.82 33.91 -1.50
N VAL A 197 -4.06 34.14 -0.22
CA VAL A 197 -3.63 33.29 0.91
C VAL A 197 -4.80 33.19 1.88
N ASP A 198 -5.10 31.98 2.38
CA ASP A 198 -6.22 31.77 3.32
C ASP A 198 -5.76 31.60 4.78
N GLY A 199 -4.50 31.25 5.02
CA GLY A 199 -3.97 31.10 6.38
C GLY A 199 -2.45 31.15 6.48
N VAL A 200 -1.98 31.40 7.70
CA VAL A 200 -0.56 31.39 8.05
C VAL A 200 -0.34 30.53 9.28
N ILE A 201 0.74 29.74 9.24
CA ILE A 201 1.17 28.88 10.33
C ILE A 201 2.60 29.24 10.71
N ASP A 202 2.82 29.61 11.96
CA ASP A 202 4.16 29.83 12.50
C ASP A 202 4.78 28.47 12.88
N GLN A 203 5.91 28.09 12.28
CA GLN A 203 6.60 26.84 12.60
C GLN A 203 7.37 26.91 13.93
N ASP A 204 7.72 28.11 14.36
CA ASP A 204 8.47 28.36 15.58
C ASP A 204 7.75 29.39 16.47
N PRO A 205 8.01 29.39 17.79
CA PRO A 205 7.34 30.30 18.72
C PRO A 205 7.58 31.80 18.45
N LEU A 206 8.67 32.16 17.75
CA LEU A 206 9.00 33.54 17.39
C LEU A 206 8.40 33.96 16.04
N GLY A 207 7.80 33.03 15.29
CA GLY A 207 7.17 33.28 13.99
C GLY A 207 8.15 33.70 12.90
N LEU A 208 9.40 33.23 12.98
CA LEU A 208 10.45 33.51 12.01
C LEU A 208 10.28 32.67 10.74
N GLU A 209 9.82 31.43 10.89
CA GLU A 209 9.49 30.51 9.81
C GLU A 209 7.97 30.38 9.65
N ARG A 210 7.42 31.10 8.67
CA ARG A 210 6.00 31.06 8.33
C ARG A 210 5.72 30.14 7.16
N ILE A 211 4.65 29.36 7.26
CA ILE A 211 4.07 28.60 6.16
C ILE A 211 2.74 29.23 5.81
N TYR A 212 2.61 29.62 4.54
CA TYR A 212 1.40 30.21 4.00
C TYR A 212 0.56 29.13 3.32
N VAL A 213 -0.73 29.11 3.58
CA VAL A 213 -1.65 28.06 3.13
C VAL A 213 -2.73 28.69 2.26
N GLN A 214 -2.99 28.06 1.11
CA GLN A 214 -4.15 28.33 0.27
C GLN A 214 -4.93 27.02 0.12
N ALA A 215 -6.21 27.04 0.45
CA ALA A 215 -7.15 25.95 0.26
C ALA A 215 -8.20 26.35 -0.80
N LYS A 216 -8.28 25.61 -1.90
CA LYS A 216 -9.31 25.81 -2.93
C LYS A 216 -10.27 24.64 -2.99
N ARG A 217 -11.55 24.93 -2.78
CA ARG A 217 -12.61 23.94 -2.97
C ARG A 217 -13.04 23.91 -4.43
N TYR A 218 -12.62 22.88 -5.16
CA TYR A 218 -13.04 22.62 -6.54
C TYR A 218 -13.77 21.27 -6.67
N ALA A 219 -14.66 21.21 -7.66
CA ALA A 219 -15.27 19.97 -8.11
C ALA A 219 -14.21 19.03 -8.73
N ALA A 220 -14.48 17.73 -8.77
CA ALA A 220 -13.50 16.72 -9.19
C ALA A 220 -13.01 16.91 -10.64
N ASP A 221 -13.86 17.45 -11.49
CA ASP A 221 -13.62 17.74 -12.90
C ASP A 221 -12.92 19.08 -13.13
N ASN A 222 -12.87 19.96 -12.11
CA ASN A 222 -12.21 21.24 -12.20
C ASN A 222 -10.78 21.16 -11.65
N THR A 223 -9.83 20.82 -12.52
CA THR A 223 -8.42 20.66 -12.15
C THR A 223 -7.70 22.00 -12.01
N VAL A 224 -6.79 22.09 -11.04
CA VAL A 224 -5.97 23.29 -10.79
C VAL A 224 -4.85 23.38 -11.84
N GLY A 225 -4.82 24.50 -12.55
CA GLY A 225 -3.86 24.81 -13.60
C GLY A 225 -2.61 25.51 -13.09
N ARG A 226 -1.69 25.76 -14.01
CA ARG A 226 -0.51 26.61 -13.77
C ARG A 226 -0.86 28.05 -13.35
N PRO A 227 -1.88 28.72 -13.93
CA PRO A 227 -2.22 30.10 -13.56
C PRO A 227 -2.54 30.28 -12.07
N GLU A 228 -3.23 29.32 -11.46
CA GLU A 228 -3.59 29.35 -10.04
C GLU A 228 -2.35 29.24 -9.15
N ILE A 229 -1.41 28.36 -9.50
CA ILE A 229 -0.15 28.23 -8.77
C ILE A 229 0.71 29.49 -8.97
N GLN A 230 0.71 30.09 -10.16
CA GLN A 230 1.40 31.36 -10.42
C GLN A 230 0.83 32.51 -9.59
N ALA A 231 -0.49 32.60 -9.48
CA ALA A 231 -1.15 33.60 -8.64
C ALA A 231 -0.75 33.42 -7.17
N PHE A 232 -0.73 32.18 -6.68
CA PHE A 232 -0.29 31.87 -5.31
C PHE A 232 1.18 32.24 -5.08
N VAL A 233 2.08 31.91 -6.01
CA VAL A 233 3.50 32.34 -5.95
C VAL A 233 3.61 33.86 -5.86
N GLY A 234 2.82 34.58 -6.67
CA GLY A 234 2.77 36.05 -6.65
C GLY A 234 2.34 36.59 -5.28
N ALA A 235 1.33 35.97 -4.66
CA ALA A 235 0.88 36.30 -3.32
C ALA A 235 1.99 36.09 -2.27
N LEU A 236 2.69 34.95 -2.34
CA LEU A 236 3.83 34.64 -1.47
C LEU A 236 4.96 35.66 -1.60
N HIS A 237 5.30 36.07 -2.82
CA HIS A 237 6.32 37.12 -3.06
C HIS A 237 5.89 38.47 -2.50
N GLY A 238 4.60 38.82 -2.60
CA GLY A 238 4.06 40.06 -2.04
C GLY A 238 4.23 40.18 -0.52
N VAL A 239 4.27 39.04 0.19
CA VAL A 239 4.46 38.97 1.65
C VAL A 239 5.86 38.52 2.06
N GLY A 240 6.79 38.35 1.11
CA GLY A 240 8.17 37.91 1.37
C GLY A 240 8.29 36.45 1.84
N ALA A 241 7.30 35.61 1.56
CA ALA A 241 7.26 34.22 1.98
C ALA A 241 8.09 33.31 1.06
N ALA A 242 8.90 32.44 1.69
CA ALA A 242 9.73 31.46 0.99
C ALA A 242 9.08 30.07 0.86
N ARG A 243 8.00 29.81 1.62
CA ARG A 243 7.36 28.49 1.72
C ARG A 243 5.84 28.62 1.69
N GLY A 244 5.17 27.71 0.99
CA GLY A 244 3.72 27.65 0.96
C GLY A 244 3.16 26.25 0.69
N VAL A 245 1.90 26.04 1.06
CA VAL A 245 1.14 24.83 0.80
C VAL A 245 -0.14 25.21 0.06
N PHE A 246 -0.36 24.59 -1.09
CA PHE A 246 -1.59 24.73 -1.85
C PHE A 246 -2.38 23.42 -1.76
N ILE A 247 -3.60 23.50 -1.23
CA ILE A 247 -4.46 22.36 -0.96
C ILE A 247 -5.72 22.49 -1.81
N THR A 248 -6.12 21.43 -2.50
CA THR A 248 -7.37 21.42 -3.27
C THR A 248 -8.17 20.15 -3.05
N THR A 249 -9.50 20.25 -3.16
CA THR A 249 -10.37 19.06 -3.22
C THR A 249 -10.39 18.42 -4.61
N SER A 250 -9.54 18.84 -5.53
CA SER A 250 -9.46 18.35 -6.92
C SER A 250 -8.05 17.83 -7.25
N SER A 251 -7.68 17.79 -8.52
CA SER A 251 -6.35 17.40 -8.99
C SER A 251 -5.60 18.57 -9.61
N PHE A 252 -4.27 18.51 -9.57
CA PHE A 252 -3.41 19.43 -10.31
C PHE A 252 -3.14 18.92 -11.72
N THR A 253 -2.97 19.83 -12.67
CA THR A 253 -2.44 19.52 -14.01
C THR A 253 -0.94 19.19 -13.95
N SER A 254 -0.41 18.51 -14.98
CA SER A 254 1.04 18.27 -15.10
C SER A 254 1.83 19.58 -15.10
N GLY A 255 1.38 20.57 -15.87
CA GLY A 255 2.01 21.89 -15.94
C GLY A 255 2.01 22.67 -14.62
N ALA A 256 0.98 22.49 -13.77
CA ALA A 256 0.97 23.06 -12.42
C ALA A 256 2.06 22.44 -11.53
N ARG A 257 2.20 21.11 -11.57
CA ARG A 257 3.22 20.39 -10.79
C ARG A 257 4.65 20.73 -11.25
N GLU A 258 4.88 20.75 -12.55
CA GLU A 258 6.17 21.10 -13.13
C GLU A 258 6.56 22.55 -12.77
N TYR A 259 5.61 23.48 -12.85
CA TYR A 259 5.86 24.87 -12.45
C TYR A 259 6.24 24.99 -10.97
N ALA A 260 5.54 24.29 -10.07
CA ALA A 260 5.86 24.32 -8.64
C ALA A 260 7.24 23.74 -8.30
N GLN A 261 7.76 22.80 -9.11
CA GLN A 261 9.09 22.20 -8.91
C GLN A 261 10.24 23.09 -9.43
N ASN A 262 9.98 23.94 -10.43
CA ASN A 262 11.00 24.71 -11.14
C ASN A 262 11.21 26.14 -10.61
N ILE A 263 10.49 26.54 -9.56
CA ILE A 263 10.59 27.87 -8.96
C ILE A 263 11.47 27.86 -7.71
N GLY A 264 12.06 29.01 -7.36
CA GLY A 264 12.89 29.15 -6.16
C GLY A 264 12.09 29.13 -4.85
N THR A 265 10.79 29.43 -4.89
CA THR A 265 9.89 29.33 -3.73
C THR A 265 9.46 27.88 -3.51
N ARG A 266 9.59 27.36 -2.29
CA ARG A 266 9.22 25.97 -2.01
C ARG A 266 7.71 25.84 -1.81
N ILE A 267 7.02 25.22 -2.77
CA ILE A 267 5.58 24.99 -2.70
C ILE A 267 5.27 23.49 -2.65
N ILE A 268 4.41 23.09 -1.71
CA ILE A 268 3.83 21.75 -1.64
C ILE A 268 2.40 21.79 -2.18
N LEU A 269 2.08 20.86 -3.09
CA LEU A 269 0.74 20.70 -3.66
C LEU A 269 0.09 19.46 -3.05
N ILE A 270 -1.12 19.62 -2.50
CA ILE A 270 -1.92 18.55 -1.88
C ILE A 270 -3.28 18.47 -2.55
#